data_AF-A0A433L8C3-F1
#
_entry.id   AF-A0A433L8C3-F1
#
_cell.length_a   1.000
_cell.length_b   1.000
_cell.length_c   1.000
_cell.angle_alpha   90.00
_cell.angle_beta   90.00
_cell.angle_gamma   90.00
#
_symmetry.space_group_name_H-M   'P 1'
#
loop_
_entity.id
_entity.type
_entity.pdbx_description
1 polymer ?
#
loop_
_entity_poly.entity_id
_entity_poly.type
_entity_poly.pdbx_seq_one_letter_code
_entity_poly.pdbx_strand_id
1 'polypeptide(L)'
;MTHSKAEQLFGRPFSQEQFWSHVELSTDDLWYYVCTAHTRAEGPGRRYFLLTKIADLMALMEEDNDFFWIEHVMVMTPPHINGTDCWNMHRLNELIAIADSKNLTSVKYMYLLDDSLLYETGAISESNDQTERRVLFSEERDTYQVDNN
;
A
#
# COMPACT_ATOMS: atom_id res chain seq x y z
N MET A 1 36.03 -20.06 -6.85
CA MET A 1 35.13 -20.40 -5.71
C MET A 1 34.17 -19.23 -5.55
N THR A 2 32.95 -19.40 -6.03
CA THR A 2 31.87 -18.39 -5.96
C THR A 2 31.17 -18.56 -4.62
N HIS A 3 31.20 -17.55 -3.76
CA HIS A 3 30.51 -17.59 -2.47
C HIS A 3 28.99 -17.52 -2.69
N SER A 4 28.30 -18.66 -2.56
CA SER A 4 26.84 -18.78 -2.69
C SER A 4 26.08 -18.62 -1.36
N LYS A 5 26.63 -17.87 -0.41
CA LYS A 5 25.99 -17.62 0.89
C LYS A 5 25.98 -16.13 1.16
N ALA A 6 24.78 -15.54 1.11
CA ALA A 6 24.29 -14.44 1.95
C ALA A 6 23.33 -13.49 1.22
N GLU A 7 22.31 -14.00 0.53
CA GLU A 7 21.13 -13.18 0.22
C GLU A 7 19.92 -13.81 0.89
N GLN A 8 19.73 -13.44 2.16
CA GLN A 8 18.42 -13.53 2.78
C GLN A 8 17.61 -12.38 2.18
N LEU A 9 16.85 -12.69 1.13
CA LEU A 9 16.07 -11.72 0.35
C LEU A 9 14.83 -11.32 1.15
N PHE A 10 14.97 -10.34 2.05
CA PHE A 10 13.81 -9.59 2.58
C PHE A 10 13.29 -8.68 1.46
N GLY A 11 11.98 -8.74 1.15
CA GLY A 11 11.41 -8.27 -0.11
C GLY A 11 11.97 -9.06 -1.28
N ARG A 12 11.27 -10.05 -1.82
CA ARG A 12 11.73 -10.74 -3.04
C ARG A 12 11.86 -9.72 -4.19
N PRO A 13 13.07 -9.40 -4.68
CA PRO A 13 13.19 -8.66 -5.93
C PRO A 13 12.83 -9.61 -7.09
N PHE A 14 12.10 -9.14 -8.11
CA PHE A 14 11.85 -9.95 -9.30
C PHE A 14 13.10 -10.29 -10.15
N SER A 15 14.28 -9.66 -9.94
CA SER A 15 15.60 -10.01 -10.54
C SER A 15 16.72 -8.98 -10.22
N GLN A 16 17.97 -9.32 -10.57
CA GLN A 16 19.20 -8.51 -10.41
C GLN A 16 19.32 -7.28 -11.34
N GLU A 17 18.44 -7.15 -12.34
CA GLU A 17 18.22 -5.94 -13.13
C GLU A 17 16.70 -5.87 -13.37
N GLN A 18 16.04 -4.75 -13.06
CA GLN A 18 14.58 -4.61 -13.20
C GLN A 18 14.20 -3.20 -13.67
N PHE A 19 14.31 -2.99 -14.97
CA PHE A 19 13.55 -1.92 -15.62
C PHE A 19 12.28 -2.53 -16.20
N TRP A 20 11.13 -1.96 -15.85
CA TRP A 20 9.93 -2.17 -16.64
C TRP A 20 10.06 -1.31 -17.89
N SER A 21 10.20 -1.92 -19.08
CA SER A 21 10.24 -1.15 -20.32
C SER A 21 8.88 -0.51 -20.61
N HIS A 22 7.80 -1.18 -20.20
CA HIS A 22 6.41 -0.73 -20.30
C HIS A 22 5.60 -1.34 -19.15
N VAL A 23 4.53 -0.66 -18.76
CA VAL A 23 3.53 -1.13 -17.79
C VAL A 23 2.16 -0.95 -18.43
N GLU A 24 1.40 -2.02 -18.52
CA GLU A 24 0.01 -1.99 -18.98
C GLU A 24 -0.89 -2.44 -17.83
N LEU A 25 -1.96 -1.69 -17.59
CA LEU A 25 -2.94 -1.99 -16.56
C LEU A 25 -4.32 -2.04 -17.20
N SER A 26 -5.04 -3.11 -16.93
CA SER A 26 -6.35 -3.40 -17.52
C SER A 26 -7.52 -2.84 -16.71
N THR A 27 -7.24 -2.26 -15.55
CA THR A 27 -8.23 -1.74 -14.61
C THR A 27 -7.99 -0.26 -14.35
N ASP A 28 -9.02 0.54 -14.60
CA ASP A 28 -9.08 1.95 -14.22
C ASP A 28 -9.57 2.01 -12.76
N ASP A 29 -8.65 1.77 -11.80
CA ASP A 29 -8.91 1.73 -10.35
C ASP A 29 -7.69 2.27 -9.59
N LEU A 30 -7.74 2.33 -8.25
CA LEU A 30 -6.67 2.86 -7.41
C LEU A 30 -5.39 2.03 -7.51
N TRP A 31 -4.26 2.72 -7.56
CA TRP A 31 -2.94 2.09 -7.43
C TRP A 31 -2.23 2.55 -6.17
N TYR A 32 -1.35 1.70 -5.65
CA TYR A 32 -0.54 1.97 -4.49
C TYR A 32 0.91 2.06 -4.92
N TYR A 33 1.50 3.22 -4.74
CA TYR A 33 2.93 3.41 -4.88
C TYR A 33 3.55 3.37 -3.48
N VAL A 34 4.26 2.29 -3.19
CA VAL A 34 4.81 2.03 -1.86
C VAL A 34 6.32 2.25 -1.90
N CYS A 35 6.82 3.15 -1.05
CA CYS A 35 8.24 3.30 -0.81
C CYS A 35 8.63 2.50 0.43
N THR A 36 9.65 1.66 0.29
CA THR A 36 10.22 0.92 1.41
C THR A 36 11.70 1.23 1.53
N ALA A 37 12.21 1.18 2.75
CA ALA A 37 13.62 1.22 3.04
C ALA A 37 14.10 -0.14 3.54
N HIS A 38 15.39 -0.40 3.36
CA HIS A 38 16.02 -1.61 3.83
C HIS A 38 17.46 -1.38 4.20
N THR A 39 17.98 -2.20 5.11
CA THR A 39 19.39 -2.20 5.49
C THR A 39 20.02 -3.53 5.07
N ARG A 40 21.03 -3.48 4.21
CA ARG A 40 21.84 -4.64 3.77
C ARG A 40 23.30 -4.44 4.17
N ALA A 41 24.11 -5.48 4.00
CA ALA A 41 25.56 -5.40 4.21
C ALA A 41 26.23 -4.29 3.35
N GLU A 42 25.61 -3.93 2.24
CA GLU A 42 26.07 -2.92 1.28
C GLU A 42 25.65 -1.48 1.66
N GLY A 43 24.82 -1.34 2.70
CA GLY A 43 24.29 -0.07 3.17
C GLY A 43 22.75 0.00 3.16
N PRO A 44 22.19 1.14 3.62
CA PRO A 44 20.77 1.40 3.50
C PRO A 44 20.39 1.65 2.03
N GLY A 45 19.18 1.24 1.66
CA GLY A 45 18.64 1.45 0.32
C GLY A 45 17.13 1.60 0.33
N ARG A 46 16.58 2.05 -0.79
CA ARG A 46 15.13 2.16 -1.01
C ARG A 46 14.65 1.24 -2.11
N ARG A 47 13.38 0.86 -2.02
CA ARG A 47 12.64 0.16 -3.08
C ARG A 47 11.29 0.82 -3.27
N TYR A 48 10.78 0.66 -4.48
CA TYR A 48 9.49 1.22 -4.88
C TYR A 48 8.66 0.13 -5.50
N PHE A 49 7.43 -0.02 -5.02
CA PHE A 49 6.47 -1.00 -5.52
C PHE A 49 5.27 -0.26 -6.10
N LEU A 50 4.80 -0.71 -7.26
CA LEU A 50 3.50 -0.31 -7.80
C LEU A 50 2.55 -1.50 -7.67
N LEU A 51 1.57 -1.39 -6.78
CA LEU A 51 0.61 -2.43 -6.48
C LEU A 51 -0.79 -1.99 -6.93
N THR A 52 -1.62 -2.95 -7.34
CA THR A 52 -3.00 -2.69 -7.78
C THR A 52 -4.05 -3.39 -6.92
N LYS A 53 -3.62 -4.14 -5.91
CA LYS A 53 -4.51 -4.85 -4.99
C LYS A 53 -4.13 -4.57 -3.55
N ILE A 54 -5.14 -4.36 -2.70
CA ILE A 54 -4.97 -4.21 -1.26
C ILE A 54 -4.29 -5.43 -0.64
N ALA A 55 -4.62 -6.64 -1.12
CA ALA A 55 -4.00 -7.87 -0.62
C ALA A 55 -2.48 -7.88 -0.81
N ASP A 56 -1.97 -7.30 -1.91
CA ASP A 56 -0.53 -7.21 -2.16
C ASP A 56 0.13 -6.17 -1.24
N LEU A 57 -0.57 -5.07 -0.93
CA LEU A 57 -0.11 -4.10 0.07
C LEU A 57 -0.03 -4.76 1.46
N MET A 58 -1.06 -5.49 1.87
CA MET A 58 -1.07 -6.22 3.14
C MET A 58 0.06 -7.25 3.21
N ALA A 59 0.29 -8.02 2.14
CA ALA A 59 1.39 -8.97 2.07
C ALA A 59 2.76 -8.28 2.20
N LEU A 60 2.92 -7.08 1.62
CA LEU A 60 4.16 -6.30 1.76
C LEU A 60 4.35 -5.78 3.20
N MET A 61 3.27 -5.39 3.88
CA MET A 61 3.31 -4.98 5.29
C MET A 61 3.70 -6.13 6.22
N GLU A 62 3.33 -7.37 5.88
CA GLU A 62 3.73 -8.56 6.65
C GLU A 62 5.25 -8.86 6.54
N GLU A 63 5.95 -8.23 5.60
CA GLU A 63 7.41 -8.34 5.48
C GLU A 63 8.19 -7.36 6.37
N ASP A 64 7.49 -6.44 7.07
CA ASP A 64 8.10 -5.44 7.95
C ASP A 64 8.96 -6.09 9.05
N ASN A 65 10.19 -5.59 9.20
CA ASN A 65 11.16 -6.01 10.21
C ASN A 65 12.30 -4.97 10.36
N ASP A 66 13.23 -5.22 11.29
CA ASP A 66 14.38 -4.35 11.59
C ASP A 66 15.26 -3.99 10.36
N PHE A 67 15.21 -4.77 9.28
CA PHE A 67 16.02 -4.60 8.08
C PHE A 67 15.20 -4.20 6.84
N PHE A 68 13.88 -4.14 6.93
CA PHE A 68 12.99 -3.78 5.83
C PHE A 68 11.69 -3.19 6.38
N TRP A 69 11.36 -1.97 6.00
CA TRP A 69 10.14 -1.30 6.48
C TRP A 69 9.54 -0.39 5.42
N ILE A 70 8.25 -0.09 5.56
CA ILE A 70 7.57 0.87 4.72
C ILE A 70 7.91 2.30 5.19
N GLU A 71 8.34 3.16 4.28
CA GLU A 71 8.56 4.60 4.56
C GLU A 71 7.27 5.41 4.33
N HIS A 72 6.54 5.14 3.25
CA HIS A 72 5.26 5.77 2.96
C HIS A 72 4.48 5.01 1.89
N VAL A 73 3.16 5.12 1.94
CA VAL A 73 2.24 4.60 0.93
C VAL A 73 1.54 5.79 0.27
N MET A 74 1.58 5.84 -1.06
CA MET A 74 0.86 6.83 -1.85
C MET A 74 -0.25 6.13 -2.62
N VAL A 75 -1.45 6.71 -2.61
CA VAL A 75 -2.60 6.25 -3.38
C VAL A 75 -2.72 7.12 -4.62
N MET A 76 -2.71 6.45 -5.78
CA MET A 76 -2.95 7.05 -7.08
C MET A 76 -4.41 6.84 -7.45
N THR A 77 -5.12 7.93 -7.74
CA THR A 77 -6.53 7.94 -8.12
C THR A 77 -6.68 8.35 -9.59
N PRO A 78 -7.42 7.58 -10.41
CA PRO A 78 -7.74 7.98 -11.78
C PRO A 78 -8.77 9.13 -11.82
N PRO A 79 -8.86 9.86 -12.96
CA PRO A 79 -9.80 10.97 -13.18
C PRO A 79 -11.24 10.67 -12.75
N HIS A 80 -11.75 9.49 -13.14
CA HIS A 80 -13.15 9.12 -12.87
C HIS A 80 -13.42 8.81 -11.38
N ILE A 81 -12.38 8.55 -10.59
CA ILE A 81 -12.45 8.33 -9.13
C ILE A 81 -12.32 9.64 -8.37
N ASN A 82 -11.35 10.48 -8.74
CA ASN A 82 -11.07 11.73 -8.02
C ASN A 82 -11.91 12.93 -8.48
N GLY A 83 -12.70 12.78 -9.56
CA GLY A 83 -13.55 13.85 -10.10
C GLY A 83 -12.76 14.99 -10.77
N THR A 84 -11.50 14.74 -11.12
CA THR A 84 -10.63 15.68 -11.85
C THR A 84 -10.34 15.17 -13.26
N ASP A 85 -9.62 15.95 -14.06
CA ASP A 85 -9.25 15.55 -15.43
C ASP A 85 -7.91 14.78 -15.50
N CYS A 86 -7.26 14.53 -14.36
CA CYS A 86 -5.94 13.91 -14.28
C CYS A 86 -5.83 12.85 -13.18
N TRP A 87 -4.80 12.02 -13.30
CA TRP A 87 -4.37 11.16 -12.20
C TRP A 87 -3.81 12.01 -11.06
N ASN A 88 -4.27 11.76 -9.84
CA ASN A 88 -3.77 12.41 -8.65
C ASN A 88 -3.11 11.40 -7.71
N MET A 89 -2.10 11.83 -6.99
CA MET A 89 -1.33 11.01 -6.05
C MET A 89 -1.31 11.69 -4.69
N HIS A 90 -1.80 10.99 -3.68
CA HIS A 90 -1.91 11.50 -2.31
C HIS A 90 -1.28 10.50 -1.34
N ARG A 91 -0.72 10.98 -0.23
CA ARG A 91 -0.26 10.09 0.83
C ARG A 91 -1.45 9.43 1.50
N LEU A 92 -1.28 8.17 1.86
CA LEU A 92 -2.26 7.40 2.61
C LEU A 92 -1.97 7.55 4.10
N ASN A 93 -2.92 8.10 4.84
CA ASN A 93 -2.83 8.22 6.30
C ASN A 93 -3.45 7.00 6.97
N GLU A 94 -4.63 6.58 6.52
CA GLU A 94 -5.30 5.37 7.01
C GLU A 94 -6.06 4.63 5.91
N LEU A 95 -6.04 3.30 5.98
CA LEU A 95 -6.90 2.40 5.21
C LEU A 95 -7.76 1.58 6.15
N ILE A 96 -9.08 1.66 6.00
CA ILE A 96 -10.04 0.99 6.87
C ILE A 96 -10.91 0.07 6.03
N ALA A 97 -10.97 -1.21 6.40
CA ALA A 97 -11.95 -2.16 5.87
C ALA A 97 -13.23 -2.08 6.71
N ILE A 98 -14.37 -2.01 6.02
CA ILE A 98 -15.70 -2.07 6.62
C ILE A 98 -16.42 -3.27 6.04
N ALA A 99 -16.79 -4.20 6.90
CA ALA A 99 -17.58 -5.37 6.53
C ALA A 99 -18.96 -5.30 7.18
N ASP A 100 -19.99 -5.76 6.45
CA ASP A 100 -21.28 -6.06 7.08
C ASP A 100 -21.11 -7.37 7.86
N SER A 101 -21.34 -7.32 9.18
CA SER A 101 -21.26 -8.50 10.05
C SER A 101 -22.20 -9.64 9.64
N LYS A 102 -23.27 -9.34 8.89
CA LYS A 102 -24.21 -10.33 8.33
C LYS A 102 -23.84 -10.77 6.91
N ASN A 103 -23.04 -9.98 6.19
CA ASN A 103 -22.62 -10.27 4.83
C ASN A 103 -21.11 -10.05 4.66
N LEU A 104 -20.35 -11.10 4.98
CA LEU A 104 -18.90 -11.14 4.84
C LEU A 104 -18.41 -11.07 3.38
N THR A 105 -19.28 -11.12 2.38
CA THR A 105 -18.87 -11.07 0.96
C THR A 105 -18.72 -9.65 0.41
N SER A 106 -19.24 -8.63 1.10
CA SER A 106 -19.07 -7.23 0.72
C SER A 106 -18.18 -6.51 1.73
N VAL A 107 -16.95 -6.19 1.31
CA VAL A 107 -16.03 -5.33 2.06
C VAL A 107 -15.94 -3.99 1.34
N LYS A 108 -16.19 -2.91 2.07
CA LYS A 108 -15.96 -1.53 1.65
C LYS A 108 -14.62 -1.09 2.20
N TYR A 109 -13.90 -0.25 1.46
CA TYR A 109 -12.65 0.34 1.94
C TYR A 109 -12.81 1.85 2.02
N MET A 110 -12.35 2.41 3.13
CA MET A 110 -12.24 3.85 3.37
C MET A 110 -10.77 4.23 3.40
N TYR A 111 -10.42 5.30 2.67
CA TYR A 111 -9.07 5.83 2.57
C TYR A 111 -9.07 7.24 3.13
N LEU A 112 -8.26 7.47 4.16
CA LEU A 112 -7.94 8.80 4.63
C LEU A 112 -6.64 9.22 3.96
N LEU A 113 -6.73 10.21 3.07
CA LEU A 113 -5.59 10.74 2.34
C LEU A 113 -5.14 12.08 2.94
N ASP A 114 -3.99 12.60 2.51
CA ASP A 114 -3.57 13.98 2.80
C ASP A 114 -4.71 14.99 2.57
N ASP A 115 -4.71 16.07 3.35
CA ASP A 115 -5.70 17.16 3.29
C ASP A 115 -7.16 16.71 3.52
N SER A 116 -7.37 15.67 4.34
CA SER A 116 -8.68 15.18 4.79
C SER A 116 -9.60 14.64 3.69
N LEU A 117 -9.06 14.30 2.51
CA LEU A 117 -9.85 13.67 1.46
C LEU A 117 -10.19 12.24 1.88
N LEU A 118 -11.47 12.02 2.15
CA LEU A 118 -12.02 10.70 2.45
C LEU A 118 -12.56 10.08 1.16
N TYR A 119 -12.02 8.92 0.80
CA TYR A 119 -12.48 8.16 -0.35
C TYR A 119 -13.07 6.81 0.08
N GLU A 120 -14.14 6.37 -0.60
CA GLU A 120 -14.83 5.11 -0.34
C GLU A 120 -14.94 4.24 -1.60
N THR A 121 -14.57 2.97 -1.50
CA THR A 121 -14.82 1.98 -2.56
C THR A 121 -15.93 1.02 -2.16
N GLY A 122 -16.93 0.85 -3.02
CA GLY A 122 -17.98 -0.18 -2.88
C GLY A 122 -19.31 0.35 -2.35
N ALA A 123 -20.36 -0.45 -2.46
CA ALA A 123 -21.69 -0.14 -1.94
C ALA A 123 -21.98 -1.05 -0.75
N ILE A 124 -22.15 -0.46 0.44
CA ILE A 124 -22.86 -1.12 1.55
C ILE A 124 -24.23 -0.46 1.59
N SER A 125 -25.30 -1.26 1.54
CA SER A 125 -26.66 -0.78 1.78
C SER A 125 -26.71 -0.05 3.13
N GLU A 126 -27.12 1.22 3.13
CA GLU A 126 -27.07 2.20 4.24
C GLU A 126 -27.81 1.80 5.53
N SER A 127 -28.25 0.56 5.67
CA SER A 127 -29.28 0.15 6.61
C SER A 127 -28.87 -1.00 7.55
N ASN A 128 -27.66 -1.00 8.14
CA ASN A 128 -27.37 -1.94 9.22
C ASN A 128 -26.49 -1.33 10.31
N ASP A 129 -27.03 -1.33 11.52
CA ASP A 129 -26.45 -0.94 12.81
C ASP A 129 -25.28 -1.85 13.28
N GLN A 130 -24.73 -2.67 12.38
CA GLN A 130 -23.76 -3.74 12.68
C GLN A 130 -22.66 -3.83 11.61
N THR A 131 -21.97 -2.72 11.35
CA THR A 131 -20.76 -2.70 10.53
C THR A 131 -19.52 -2.87 11.41
N GLU A 132 -18.63 -3.79 11.04
CA GLU A 132 -17.35 -3.96 11.70
C GLU A 132 -16.29 -3.16 10.94
N ARG A 133 -15.52 -2.34 11.66
CA ARG A 133 -14.43 -1.53 11.08
C ARG A 133 -13.09 -2.07 11.53
N ARG A 134 -12.18 -2.30 10.58
CA ARG A 134 -10.82 -2.74 10.85
C ARG A 134 -9.81 -1.84 10.13
N VAL A 135 -8.94 -1.18 10.89
CA VAL A 135 -7.81 -0.42 10.34
C VAL A 135 -6.81 -1.42 9.75
N LEU A 136 -6.68 -1.43 8.43
CA LEU A 136 -5.72 -2.26 7.70
C LEU A 136 -4.33 -1.62 7.63
N PHE A 137 -4.28 -0.31 7.45
CA PHE A 137 -3.04 0.47 7.43
C PHE A 137 -3.24 1.79 8.18
N SER A 138 -2.23 2.20 8.94
CA SER A 138 -2.11 3.52 9.56
C SER A 138 -0.67 3.98 9.44
N GLU A 139 -0.45 5.15 8.88
CA GLU A 139 0.90 5.67 8.68
C GLU A 139 1.68 5.79 9.99
N GLU A 140 1.04 6.25 11.06
CA GLU A 140 1.67 6.39 12.38
C GLU A 140 2.15 5.05 12.97
N ARG A 141 1.46 3.96 12.65
CA ARG A 141 1.75 2.62 13.17
C ARG A 141 2.66 1.81 12.26
N ASP A 142 2.41 1.87 10.96
CA ASP A 142 2.92 0.91 9.97
C ASP A 142 4.05 1.49 9.11
N THR A 143 4.47 2.73 9.37
CA THR A 143 5.63 3.33 8.71
C THR A 143 6.68 3.74 9.72
N TYR A 144 7.94 3.67 9.30
CA TYR A 144 9.02 4.14 10.16
C TYR A 144 9.04 5.67 10.22
N GLN A 145 8.72 6.20 11.40
CA GLN A 145 8.91 7.60 11.72
C GLN A 145 10.41 7.85 11.90
N VAL A 146 11.02 8.61 10.98
CA VAL A 146 12.33 9.19 11.28
C VAL A 146 12.09 10.25 12.35
N ASP A 147 12.55 10.00 13.58
CA ASP A 147 12.66 11.03 14.60
C ASP A 147 13.52 12.16 14.04
N ASN A 148 12.88 13.21 13.53
CA ASN A 148 13.55 14.43 13.12
C ASN A 148 14.09 15.13 14.38
N ASN A 149 15.34 14.82 14.72
CA ASN A 149 16.08 15.48 15.79
C ASN A 149 16.83 16.71 15.26
#